data_AF-A0A1V9KDT8-F1
#
_entry.id   AF-A0A1V9KDT8-F1
#
_cell.length_a   1.000
_cell.length_b   1.000
_cell.length_c   1.000
_cell.angle_alpha   90.00
_cell.angle_beta   90.00
_cell.angle_gamma   90.00
#
_symmetry.space_group_name_H-M   'P 1'
#
loop_
_entity.id
_entity.type
_entity.pdbx_description
1 polymer ?
#
loop_
_entity_poly.entity_id
_entity_poly.type
_entity_poly.pdbx_seq_one_letter_code
_entity_poly.pdbx_strand_id
1 'polypeptide(L)'
;MTSGPNWDTGEGLIRVHDPAEVDAAFERGNGHLGTAVIGLAFNCSLKEASPRIIRAMRLSDIDQRVFAFTAAGVAARLNGALTPELYAALRAEGPGRLSIAVNAIADTLCFVPFRDLPLWLKWWKIESRIRDKLETWRLEFVYAVGDVRKALRRKS
;
A
#
# COMPACT_ATOMS: atom_id res chain seq x y z
N MET A 1 29.43 9.98 -14.94
CA MET A 1 28.61 10.88 -14.12
C MET A 1 27.23 10.27 -14.02
N THR A 2 26.82 9.82 -12.84
CA THR A 2 25.39 9.54 -12.62
C THR A 2 24.68 10.88 -12.60
N SER A 3 23.78 11.10 -13.56
CA SER A 3 22.83 12.21 -13.52
C SER A 3 22.12 12.15 -12.17
N GLY A 4 22.08 13.30 -11.48
CA GLY A 4 21.36 13.42 -10.21
C GLY A 4 19.87 13.16 -10.38
N PRO A 5 19.13 13.01 -9.28
CA PRO A 5 17.69 12.80 -9.32
C PRO A 5 16.97 13.91 -10.11
N ASN A 6 16.14 13.50 -11.06
CA ASN A 6 15.31 14.40 -11.83
C ASN A 6 13.91 14.47 -11.21
N TRP A 7 13.61 15.61 -10.59
CA TRP A 7 12.35 15.85 -9.90
C TRP A 7 11.18 16.20 -10.83
N ASP A 8 11.45 16.50 -12.10
CA ASP A 8 10.43 16.81 -13.11
C ASP A 8 9.93 15.54 -13.82
N THR A 9 10.81 14.54 -13.99
CA THR A 9 10.47 13.27 -14.66
C THR A 9 10.36 12.10 -13.69
N GLY A 10 10.86 12.24 -12.47
CA GLY A 10 11.00 11.18 -11.48
C GLY A 10 12.18 10.23 -11.71
N GLU A 11 12.98 10.46 -12.75
CA GLU A 11 14.13 9.62 -13.08
C GLU A 11 15.18 9.66 -11.95
N GLY A 12 15.65 8.49 -11.53
CA GLY A 12 16.65 8.36 -10.47
C GLY A 12 16.13 8.51 -9.04
N LEU A 13 14.87 8.93 -8.82
CA LEU A 13 14.33 9.14 -7.47
C LEU A 13 14.27 7.88 -6.61
N ILE A 14 14.18 6.70 -7.22
CA ILE A 14 14.23 5.42 -6.51
C ILE A 14 15.59 5.16 -5.83
N ARG A 15 16.65 5.86 -6.25
CA ARG A 15 18.01 5.78 -5.69
C ARG A 15 18.30 6.87 -4.65
N VAL A 16 17.33 7.74 -4.38
CA VAL A 16 17.46 8.78 -3.35
C VAL A 16 17.59 8.09 -1.99
N HIS A 17 18.58 8.56 -1.23
CA HIS A 17 18.99 7.99 0.06
C HIS A 17 19.30 9.08 1.09
N ASP A 18 19.10 10.36 0.73
CA ASP A 18 19.23 11.49 1.66
C ASP A 18 17.82 12.02 2.03
N PRO A 19 17.37 11.82 3.28
CA PRO A 19 16.11 12.40 3.74
C PRO A 19 16.05 13.93 3.65
N ALA A 20 17.18 14.63 3.83
CA ALA A 20 17.22 16.09 3.78
C ALA A 20 16.99 16.63 2.36
N GLU A 21 17.46 15.91 1.34
CA GLU A 21 17.19 16.23 -0.06
C GLU A 21 15.67 16.18 -0.35
N VAL A 22 15.00 15.13 0.14
CA VAL A 22 13.55 14.95 0.00
C VAL A 22 12.79 16.03 0.77
N ASP A 23 13.22 16.38 1.98
CA ASP A 23 12.62 17.49 2.74
C ASP A 23 12.70 18.80 1.97
N ALA A 24 13.87 19.12 1.41
CA ALA A 24 14.05 20.32 0.61
C ALA A 24 13.20 20.28 -0.68
N ALA A 25 12.99 19.11 -1.28
CA ALA A 25 12.10 18.94 -2.43
C ALA A 25 10.63 19.17 -2.07
N PHE A 26 10.19 18.75 -0.88
CA PHE A 26 8.86 19.10 -0.38
C PHE A 26 8.69 20.61 -0.22
N GLU A 27 9.68 21.32 0.34
CA GLU A 27 9.59 22.78 0.53
C GLU A 27 9.53 23.54 -0.80
N ARG A 28 10.19 23.01 -1.84
CA ARG A 28 10.14 23.58 -3.19
C ARG A 28 8.87 23.23 -3.98
N GLY A 29 8.03 22.33 -3.47
CA GLY A 29 6.85 21.85 -4.18
C GLY A 29 7.20 21.02 -5.43
N ASN A 30 8.32 20.31 -5.40
CA ASN A 30 8.77 19.48 -6.52
C ASN A 30 7.75 18.38 -6.87
N GLY A 31 7.77 17.93 -8.12
CA GLY A 31 7.03 16.74 -8.56
C GLY A 31 7.62 15.44 -8.00
N HIS A 32 6.90 14.33 -8.22
CA HIS A 32 7.39 12.97 -7.96
C HIS A 32 7.83 12.66 -6.52
N LEU A 33 7.36 13.43 -5.54
CA LEU A 33 7.63 13.23 -4.11
C LEU A 33 7.20 11.84 -3.60
N GLY A 34 6.12 11.30 -4.16
CA GLY A 34 5.68 9.93 -3.88
C GLY A 34 6.73 8.88 -4.27
N THR A 35 7.37 9.05 -5.44
CA THR A 35 8.46 8.17 -5.89
C THR A 35 9.70 8.33 -5.02
N ALA A 36 10.05 9.56 -4.65
CA ALA A 36 11.22 9.84 -3.81
C ALA A 36 11.13 9.14 -2.45
N VAL A 37 9.94 9.11 -1.83
CA VAL A 37 9.77 8.42 -0.54
C VAL A 37 9.81 6.89 -0.66
N ILE A 38 9.54 6.32 -1.85
CA ILE A 38 9.85 4.90 -2.11
C ILE A 38 11.37 4.69 -2.08
N GLY A 39 12.14 5.61 -2.68
CA GLY A 39 13.61 5.60 -2.59
C GLY A 39 14.10 5.61 -1.15
N LEU A 40 13.56 6.50 -0.31
CA LEU A 40 13.89 6.51 1.13
C LEU A 40 13.52 5.19 1.82
N ALA A 41 12.39 4.58 1.48
CA ALA A 41 12.00 3.30 2.05
C ALA A 41 12.97 2.16 1.69
N PHE A 42 13.62 2.22 0.53
CA PHE A 42 14.63 1.26 0.11
C PHE A 42 16.01 1.53 0.73
N ASN A 43 16.39 2.80 0.90
CA ASN A 43 17.77 3.18 1.14
C ASN A 43 18.04 3.76 2.54
N CYS A 44 17.02 4.10 3.32
CA CYS A 44 17.16 4.68 4.66
C CYS A 44 16.55 3.77 5.73
N SER A 45 16.86 4.05 7.00
CA SER A 45 16.21 3.36 8.11
C SER A 45 14.71 3.68 8.15
N LEU A 46 13.91 2.76 8.71
CA LEU A 46 12.48 2.98 8.93
C LEU A 46 12.20 4.30 9.67
N LYS A 47 13.03 4.64 10.65
CA LYS A 47 12.90 5.86 11.47
C LYS A 47 13.11 7.13 10.64
N GLU A 48 14.05 7.12 9.71
CA GLU A 48 14.35 8.27 8.84
C GLU A 48 13.32 8.43 7.73
N ALA A 49 12.88 7.32 7.13
CA ALA A 49 11.93 7.33 6.02
C ALA A 49 10.49 7.64 6.49
N SER A 50 10.06 7.11 7.64
CA SER A 50 8.67 7.18 8.09
C SER A 50 8.06 8.59 8.07
N PRO A 51 8.71 9.65 8.61
CA PRO A 51 8.15 11.00 8.60
C PRO A 51 7.88 11.53 7.18
N ARG A 52 8.75 11.23 6.21
CA ARG A 52 8.59 11.67 4.82
C ARG A 52 7.52 10.86 4.10
N ILE A 53 7.44 9.55 4.35
CA ILE A 53 6.35 8.72 3.84
C ILE A 53 4.99 9.25 4.32
N ILE A 54 4.86 9.54 5.61
CA ILE A 54 3.62 10.10 6.19
C ILE A 54 3.30 11.48 5.60
N ARG A 55 4.31 12.32 5.38
CA ARG A 55 4.14 13.62 4.70
C ARG A 55 3.63 13.41 3.27
N ALA A 56 4.20 12.48 2.51
CA ALA A 56 3.80 12.17 1.13
C ALA A 56 2.37 11.60 1.04
N MET A 57 1.92 10.83 2.04
CA MET A 57 0.55 10.29 2.10
C MET A 57 -0.53 11.39 2.17
N ARG A 58 -0.15 12.63 2.49
CA ARG A 58 -1.04 13.79 2.60
C ARG A 58 -0.99 14.72 1.38
N LEU A 59 -0.25 14.38 0.33
CA LEU A 59 -0.20 15.17 -0.90
C LEU A 59 -1.58 15.30 -1.54
N SER A 60 -1.91 16.44 -2.15
CA SER A 60 -3.20 16.59 -2.83
C SER A 60 -3.32 15.75 -4.09
N ASP A 61 -2.19 15.47 -4.74
CA ASP A 61 -2.10 14.62 -5.92
C ASP A 61 -2.25 13.14 -5.53
N ILE A 62 -3.31 12.50 -6.03
CA ILE A 62 -3.63 11.10 -5.75
C ILE A 62 -2.57 10.14 -6.28
N ASP A 63 -1.96 10.42 -7.44
CA ASP A 63 -0.97 9.53 -8.05
C ASP A 63 0.31 9.53 -7.21
N GLN A 64 0.67 10.67 -6.63
CA GLN A 64 1.78 10.77 -5.67
C GLN A 64 1.45 10.08 -4.35
N ARG A 65 0.22 10.23 -3.85
CA ARG A 65 -0.22 9.53 -2.62
C ARG A 65 -0.13 8.02 -2.78
N VAL A 66 -0.53 7.46 -3.93
CA VAL A 66 -0.43 6.00 -4.21
C VAL A 66 1.01 5.51 -4.03
N PHE A 67 1.99 6.28 -4.52
CA PHE A 67 3.40 5.93 -4.33
C PHE A 67 3.86 6.06 -2.87
N ALA A 68 3.32 7.00 -2.10
CA ALA A 68 3.58 7.07 -0.66
C ALA A 68 3.05 5.82 0.08
N PHE A 69 1.87 5.30 -0.27
CA PHE A 69 1.39 4.03 0.27
C PHE A 69 2.25 2.84 -0.17
N THR A 70 2.71 2.84 -1.42
CA THR A 70 3.70 1.86 -1.91
C THR A 70 4.97 1.89 -1.05
N ALA A 71 5.47 3.08 -0.70
CA ALA A 71 6.64 3.24 0.17
C ALA A 71 6.42 2.63 1.57
N ALA A 72 5.21 2.78 2.15
CA ALA A 72 4.88 2.12 3.42
C ALA A 72 4.85 0.59 3.30
N GLY A 73 4.34 0.04 2.17
CA GLY A 73 4.42 -1.40 1.90
C GLY A 73 5.86 -1.91 1.80
N VAL A 74 6.72 -1.16 1.09
CA VAL A 74 8.17 -1.44 1.03
C VAL A 74 8.80 -1.39 2.43
N ALA A 75 8.48 -0.38 3.23
CA ALA A 75 8.97 -0.25 4.59
C ALA A 75 8.57 -1.46 5.46
N ALA A 76 7.30 -1.89 5.40
CA ALA A 76 6.83 -3.08 6.10
C ALA A 76 7.57 -4.34 5.65
N ARG A 77 7.76 -4.50 4.33
CA ARG A 77 8.45 -5.66 3.74
C ARG A 77 9.90 -5.76 4.17
N LEU A 78 10.64 -4.65 4.14
CA LEU A 78 12.07 -4.65 4.43
C LEU A 78 12.38 -4.69 5.93
N ASN A 79 11.53 -4.11 6.76
CA ASN A 79 11.79 -3.98 8.20
C ASN A 79 11.03 -5.01 9.04
N GLY A 80 10.04 -5.71 8.47
CA GLY A 80 9.13 -6.58 9.24
C GLY A 80 8.32 -5.82 10.29
N ALA A 81 8.24 -4.49 10.17
CA ALA A 81 7.59 -3.60 11.13
C ALA A 81 7.23 -2.26 10.46
N LEU A 82 6.30 -1.53 11.08
CA LEU A 82 6.01 -0.13 10.78
C LEU A 82 6.08 0.69 12.06
N THR A 83 6.29 2.00 11.90
CA THR A 83 6.14 2.94 13.01
C THR A 83 4.68 3.08 13.42
N PRO A 84 4.37 3.44 14.69
CA PRO A 84 3.00 3.70 15.13
C PRO A 84 2.25 4.71 14.26
N GLU A 85 2.96 5.73 13.77
CA GLU A 85 2.40 6.78 12.93
C GLU A 85 2.06 6.27 11.53
N LEU A 86 2.86 5.36 10.96
CA LEU A 86 2.52 4.68 9.71
C LEU A 86 1.31 3.75 9.89
N TYR A 87 1.22 3.01 11.00
CA TYR A 87 0.01 2.24 11.32
C TYR A 87 -1.23 3.14 11.42
N ALA A 88 -1.11 4.30 12.05
CA ALA A 88 -2.21 5.25 12.16
C ALA A 88 -2.63 5.80 10.79
N ALA A 89 -1.65 6.13 9.92
CA ALA A 89 -1.92 6.58 8.55
C ALA A 89 -2.63 5.49 7.72
N LEU A 90 -2.17 4.24 7.79
CA LEU A 90 -2.85 3.12 7.11
C LEU A 90 -4.27 2.89 7.65
N ARG A 91 -4.47 3.03 8.96
CA ARG A 91 -5.78 2.86 9.59
C ARG A 91 -6.78 3.92 9.11
N ALA A 92 -6.32 5.15 8.87
CA ALA A 92 -7.17 6.26 8.44
C ALA A 92 -7.79 6.05 7.05
N GLU A 93 -7.11 5.34 6.15
CA GLU A 93 -7.63 5.01 4.81
C GLU A 93 -8.68 3.88 4.83
N GLY A 94 -8.81 3.19 5.97
CA GLY A 94 -9.80 2.12 6.15
C GLY A 94 -9.50 0.83 5.38
N PRO A 95 -10.30 -0.23 5.63
CA PRO A 95 -10.14 -1.50 4.96
C PRO A 95 -10.79 -1.50 3.56
N GLY A 96 -10.37 -2.43 2.70
CA GLY A 96 -11.10 -2.81 1.50
C GLY A 96 -10.34 -2.66 0.18
N ARG A 97 -10.85 -3.30 -0.87
CA ARG A 97 -10.21 -3.39 -2.20
C ARG A 97 -10.10 -2.04 -2.93
N LEU A 98 -10.93 -1.06 -2.55
CA LEU A 98 -10.91 0.30 -3.12
C LEU A 98 -10.05 1.28 -2.31
N SER A 99 -9.48 0.85 -1.18
CA SER A 99 -8.59 1.70 -0.39
C SER A 99 -7.28 1.92 -1.15
N ILE A 100 -6.82 3.18 -1.20
CA ILE A 100 -5.50 3.54 -1.74
C ILE A 100 -4.37 2.82 -0.99
N ALA A 101 -4.62 2.43 0.26
CA ALA A 101 -3.69 1.72 1.12
C ALA A 101 -3.74 0.18 0.96
N VAL A 102 -4.59 -0.38 0.08
CA VAL A 102 -4.84 -1.82 0.01
C VAL A 102 -3.55 -2.66 -0.12
N ASN A 103 -2.63 -2.23 -0.97
CA ASN A 103 -1.35 -2.93 -1.18
C ASN A 103 -0.42 -2.78 0.03
N ALA A 104 -0.36 -1.60 0.63
CA ALA A 104 0.44 -1.36 1.83
C ALA A 104 -0.07 -2.18 3.03
N ILE A 105 -1.40 -2.28 3.16
CA ILE A 105 -2.07 -3.12 4.17
C ILE A 105 -1.76 -4.60 3.92
N ALA A 106 -1.86 -5.06 2.66
CA ALA A 106 -1.55 -6.45 2.30
C ALA A 106 -0.08 -6.79 2.59
N ASP A 107 0.86 -5.91 2.24
CA ASP A 107 2.28 -6.05 2.56
C ASP A 107 2.50 -6.12 4.07
N THR A 108 1.86 -5.22 4.82
CA THR A 108 1.95 -5.21 6.30
C THR A 108 1.44 -6.53 6.89
N LEU A 109 0.32 -7.05 6.41
CA LEU A 109 -0.26 -8.32 6.85
C LEU A 109 0.56 -9.56 6.45
N CYS A 110 1.40 -9.42 5.43
CA CYS A 110 2.24 -10.49 4.90
C CYS A 110 3.59 -10.54 5.61
N PHE A 111 4.24 -9.39 5.79
CA PHE A 111 5.64 -9.32 6.22
C PHE A 111 5.84 -8.98 7.70
N VAL A 112 4.88 -8.32 8.37
CA VAL A 112 4.98 -8.07 9.81
C VAL A 112 4.52 -9.31 10.59
N PRO A 113 5.29 -9.78 11.59
CA PRO A 113 4.88 -10.91 12.42
C PRO A 113 3.51 -10.68 13.07
N PHE A 114 2.65 -11.70 13.04
CA PHE A 114 1.28 -11.58 13.51
C PHE A 114 1.15 -11.15 14.98
N ARG A 115 2.12 -11.49 15.83
CA ARG A 115 2.15 -11.07 17.24
C ARG A 115 2.31 -9.55 17.39
N ASP A 116 3.04 -8.91 16.48
CA ASP A 116 3.40 -7.49 16.52
C ASP A 116 2.39 -6.60 15.78
N LEU A 117 1.49 -7.20 14.99
CA LEU A 117 0.41 -6.47 14.32
C LEU A 117 -0.56 -5.82 15.33
N PRO A 118 -1.06 -4.61 15.04
CA PRO A 118 -2.16 -4.03 15.79
C PRO A 118 -3.44 -4.88 15.71
N LEU A 119 -4.24 -4.90 16.78
CA LEU A 119 -5.48 -5.69 16.86
C LEU A 119 -6.45 -5.40 15.71
N TRP A 120 -6.65 -4.12 15.37
CA TRP A 120 -7.55 -3.72 14.28
C TRP A 120 -7.15 -4.34 12.94
N LEU A 121 -5.85 -4.52 12.70
CA LEU A 121 -5.35 -5.05 11.45
C LEU A 121 -5.51 -6.59 11.40
N LYS A 122 -5.39 -7.26 12.55
CA LYS A 122 -5.76 -8.69 12.70
C LYS A 122 -7.23 -8.90 12.39
N TRP A 123 -8.11 -8.02 12.89
CA TRP A 123 -9.54 -8.08 12.60
C TRP A 123 -9.84 -7.91 11.12
N TRP A 124 -9.20 -6.95 10.44
CA TRP A 124 -9.36 -6.80 8.98
C TRP A 124 -8.93 -8.02 8.18
N LYS A 125 -7.86 -8.72 8.60
CA LYS A 125 -7.45 -9.99 7.97
C LYS A 125 -8.53 -11.07 8.09
N ILE A 126 -9.18 -11.17 9.25
CA ILE A 126 -10.28 -12.12 9.49
C ILE A 126 -11.49 -11.73 8.63
N GLU A 127 -11.87 -10.45 8.66
CA GLU A 127 -12.99 -9.93 7.88
C GLU A 127 -12.81 -10.16 6.38
N SER A 128 -11.60 -9.91 5.84
CA SER A 128 -11.28 -10.17 4.43
C SER A 128 -11.49 -11.64 4.07
N ARG A 129 -11.00 -12.57 4.90
CA ARG A 129 -11.18 -14.01 4.65
C ARG A 129 -12.64 -14.45 4.68
N ILE A 130 -13.43 -13.88 5.59
CA ILE A 130 -14.87 -14.15 5.65
C ILE A 130 -15.53 -13.66 4.37
N ARG A 131 -15.22 -12.43 3.94
CA ARG A 131 -15.76 -11.83 2.71
C ARG A 131 -15.39 -12.62 1.47
N ASP A 132 -14.13 -13.02 1.34
CA ASP A 132 -13.65 -13.83 0.21
C ASP A 132 -14.37 -15.18 0.16
N LYS A 133 -14.57 -15.84 1.32
CA LYS A 133 -15.33 -17.10 1.39
C LYS A 133 -16.79 -16.94 0.99
N LEU A 134 -17.44 -15.86 1.42
CA LEU A 134 -18.83 -15.55 1.03
C LEU A 134 -18.93 -15.26 -0.48
N GLU A 135 -17.94 -14.58 -1.05
CA GLU A 135 -17.87 -14.32 -2.50
C GLU A 135 -17.70 -15.63 -3.28
N THR A 136 -16.84 -16.54 -2.81
CA THR A 136 -16.68 -17.88 -3.40
C THR A 136 -18.01 -18.65 -3.38
N TRP A 137 -18.69 -18.73 -2.23
CA TRP A 137 -19.98 -19.41 -2.12
C TRP A 137 -21.06 -18.81 -3.02
N ARG A 138 -21.08 -17.48 -3.14
CA ARG A 138 -22.01 -16.80 -4.06
C ARG A 138 -21.74 -17.19 -5.52
N LEU A 139 -20.48 -17.22 -5.93
CA LEU A 139 -20.10 -17.61 -7.29
C LEU A 139 -20.46 -19.07 -7.58
N GLU A 140 -20.14 -19.98 -6.66
CA GLU A 140 -20.51 -21.40 -6.76
C GLU A 140 -22.02 -21.58 -6.93
N PHE A 141 -22.84 -20.85 -6.16
CA PHE A 141 -24.30 -20.90 -6.30
C PHE A 141 -24.78 -20.38 -7.67
N VAL A 142 -24.23 -19.27 -8.15
CA VAL A 142 -24.57 -18.70 -9.47
C VAL A 142 -24.23 -19.70 -10.58
N TYR A 143 -23.07 -20.34 -10.51
CA TYR A 143 -22.68 -21.37 -11.48
C TYR A 143 -23.60 -22.59 -11.41
N ALA A 144 -23.90 -23.10 -10.21
CA ALA A 144 -24.79 -24.25 -10.03
C ALA A 144 -26.20 -23.98 -10.60
N VAL A 145 -26.77 -22.81 -10.37
CA VAL A 145 -28.07 -22.40 -10.95
C VAL A 145 -27.98 -22.30 -12.49
N GLY A 146 -26.89 -21.75 -13.01
CA GLY A 146 -26.62 -21.67 -14.45
C GLY A 146 -26.57 -23.04 -15.11
N ASP A 147 -25.86 -24.00 -14.50
CA ASP A 147 -25.72 -25.36 -15.00
C ASP A 147 -27.05 -26.13 -14.98
N VAL A 148 -27.83 -25.99 -13.90
CA VAL A 148 -29.19 -26.57 -13.82
C VAL A 148 -30.08 -26.02 -14.93
N ARG A 149 -30.07 -24.70 -15.14
CA ARG A 149 -30.87 -24.05 -16.21
C ARG A 149 -30.44 -24.53 -17.60
N LYS A 150 -29.13 -24.69 -17.83
CA LYS A 150 -28.57 -25.18 -19.10
C LYS A 150 -28.94 -26.65 -19.34
N ALA A 151 -28.92 -27.48 -18.30
CA ALA A 151 -29.33 -28.87 -18.37
C ALA A 151 -30.83 -29.01 -18.69
N LEU A 152 -31.70 -28.19 -18.07
CA LEU A 152 -33.13 -28.17 -18.36
C LEU A 152 -33.43 -27.74 -19.80
N ARG A 153 -32.74 -26.72 -20.32
CA ARG A 153 -32.90 -26.26 -21.72
C ARG A 153 -32.44 -27.27 -22.78
N ARG A 154 -31.55 -28.21 -22.44
CA ARG A 154 -31.11 -29.27 -23.35
C ARG A 154 -32.04 -30.49 -23.38
N LYS A 155 -32.98 -30.57 -22.43
CA LYS A 155 -33.95 -31.66 -22.31
C LYS A 155 -35.34 -31.30 -22.85
N SER A 156 -35.53 -30.07 -23.34
CA SER A 156 -36.72 -29.61 -24.07
C SER A 156 -36.40 -29.45 -25.54
#